data_AF-E8MXS5-F1
#
_entry.id   AF-E8MXS5-F1
#
_cell.length_a   1.000
_cell.length_b   1.000
_cell.length_c   1.000
_cell.angle_alpha   90.00
_cell.angle_beta   90.00
_cell.angle_gamma   90.00
#
_symmetry.space_group_name_H-M   'P 1'
#
loop_
_entity.id
_entity.type
_entity.pdbx_description
1 polymer ?
#
loop_
_entity_poly.entity_id
_entity_poly.type
_entity_poly.pdbx_seq_one_letter_code
_entity_poly.pdbx_strand_id
1 'polypeptide(L)'
;MQVEIDLSGVKKESGWYAVMTLLALLGLMALGRVFTPEGGRLLTWQEWQVRKLQQAYRAERLQLLEDTNRLAELLAGERPDPARVQVEVGAVRRRLSTQKVESLAAARAEVDAAAQAVLEWASGIGEYNAAVAAVQAALEALDGGG
;
A
#
# COMPACT_ATOMS: atom_id res chain seq x y z
N MET A 1 26.43 -46.87 21.10
CA MET A 1 26.58 -45.61 21.85
C MET A 1 25.26 -44.87 21.78
N GLN A 2 24.48 -44.92 22.86
CA GLN A 2 23.25 -44.14 22.99
C GLN A 2 23.63 -42.82 23.67
N VAL A 3 23.31 -41.69 23.05
CA VAL A 3 23.50 -40.37 23.64
C VAL A 3 22.32 -40.16 24.59
N GLU A 4 22.50 -40.56 25.83
CA GLU A 4 21.55 -40.32 26.91
C GLU A 4 21.78 -38.89 27.40
N ILE A 5 20.86 -37.99 27.02
CA ILE A 5 20.93 -36.59 27.46
C ILE A 5 20.42 -36.54 28.90
N ASP A 6 21.35 -36.64 29.85
CA ASP A 6 21.05 -36.52 31.27
C ASP A 6 20.66 -35.06 31.61
N LEU A 7 19.38 -34.86 31.91
CA LEU A 7 18.77 -33.57 32.23
C LEU A 7 18.59 -33.37 33.75
N SER A 8 19.14 -34.28 34.58
CA SER A 8 18.93 -34.28 36.03
C SER A 8 19.60 -33.13 36.79
N GLY A 9 20.53 -32.41 36.15
CA GLY A 9 21.24 -31.25 36.74
C GLY A 9 20.53 -29.90 36.62
N VAL A 10 19.39 -29.82 35.91
CA VAL A 10 18.71 -28.54 35.64
C VAL A 10 17.82 -28.19 36.83
N LYS A 11 18.36 -27.39 37.76
CA LYS A 11 17.55 -26.74 38.82
C LYS A 11 16.29 -26.12 38.20
N LYS A 12 15.16 -26.25 38.88
CA LYS A 12 13.80 -25.85 38.43
C LYS A 12 13.71 -24.42 37.84
N GLU A 13 14.57 -23.50 38.26
CA GLU A 13 14.69 -22.14 37.69
C GLU A 13 15.46 -22.08 36.37
N SER A 14 16.48 -22.91 36.15
CA SER A 14 17.28 -22.97 34.92
C SER A 14 16.50 -23.56 33.74
N GLY A 15 15.59 -24.51 34.01
CA GLY A 15 14.77 -25.15 32.97
C GLY A 15 13.80 -24.18 32.30
N TRP A 16 13.28 -23.20 33.05
CA TRP A 16 12.42 -22.14 32.51
C TRP A 16 13.17 -21.26 31.50
N TYR A 17 14.40 -20.85 31.80
CA TYR A 17 15.22 -20.06 30.87
C TYR A 17 15.56 -20.85 29.61
N ALA A 18 15.84 -22.15 29.74
CA ALA A 18 16.06 -23.02 28.59
C ALA A 18 14.81 -23.11 27.70
N VAL A 19 13.62 -23.26 28.30
CA VAL A 19 12.34 -23.27 27.56
C VAL A 19 12.05 -21.92 26.90
N MET A 20 12.26 -20.80 27.60
CA MET A 20 12.09 -19.46 27.03
C MET A 20 13.06 -19.21 25.87
N THR A 21 14.30 -19.66 26.00
CA THR A 21 15.32 -19.52 24.95
C THR A 21 14.95 -20.38 23.75
N LEU A 22 14.47 -21.61 23.97
CA LEU A 22 13.97 -22.49 22.91
C LEU A 22 12.77 -21.87 22.18
N LEU A 23 11.81 -21.30 22.92
CA LEU A 23 10.65 -20.60 22.36
C LEU A 23 11.06 -19.34 21.59
N ALA A 24 12.03 -18.58 22.10
CA ALA A 24 12.57 -17.41 21.42
C ALA A 24 13.28 -17.80 20.10
N LEU A 25 14.04 -18.90 20.11
CA LEU A 25 14.71 -19.44 18.92
C LEU A 25 13.71 -19.97 17.89
N LEU A 26 12.67 -20.69 18.33
CA LEU A 26 11.57 -21.13 17.46
C LEU A 26 10.79 -19.93 16.89
N GLY A 27 10.56 -18.90 17.71
CA GLY A 27 9.95 -17.65 17.29
C GLY A 27 10.78 -16.94 16.22
N LEU A 28 12.10 -16.82 16.42
CA LEU A 28 13.04 -16.28 15.44
C LEU A 28 13.10 -17.12 14.16
N MET A 29 13.02 -18.45 14.27
CA MET A 29 13.01 -19.35 13.12
C MET A 29 11.72 -19.21 12.30
N ALA A 30 10.56 -19.09 12.96
CA ALA A 30 9.28 -18.83 12.30
C ALA A 30 9.25 -17.45 11.65
N LEU A 31 9.76 -16.42 12.34
CA LEU A 31 9.91 -15.08 11.78
C LEU A 31 10.83 -15.09 10.56
N GLY A 32 11.95 -15.80 10.67
CA GLY A 32 12.88 -16.04 9.57
C GLY A 32 12.17 -16.67 8.38
N ARG A 33 11.32 -17.68 8.58
CA ARG A 33 10.60 -18.35 7.48
C ARG A 33 9.58 -17.44 6.78
N VAL A 34 8.96 -16.50 7.49
CA VAL A 34 8.05 -15.51 6.90
C VAL A 34 8.82 -14.46 6.09
N PHE A 35 10.02 -14.09 6.53
CA PHE A 35 10.84 -13.06 5.89
C PHE A 35 11.88 -13.58 4.89
N THR A 36 12.15 -14.88 4.85
CA THR A 36 13.10 -15.50 3.91
C THR A 36 12.34 -15.98 2.67
N PRO A 37 12.66 -15.47 1.47
CA PRO A 37 12.02 -15.91 0.24
C PRO A 37 12.35 -17.37 -0.10
N GLU A 38 11.53 -18.00 -0.95
CA GLU A 38 11.74 -19.36 -1.43
C GLU A 38 13.16 -19.53 -1.99
N GLY A 39 13.90 -20.53 -1.46
CA GLY A 39 15.28 -20.82 -1.86
C GLY A 39 16.35 -20.60 -0.77
N GLY A 40 15.99 -20.13 0.43
CA GLY A 40 16.90 -20.11 1.59
C GLY A 40 18.07 -19.14 1.49
N ARG A 41 18.06 -18.22 0.52
CA ARG A 41 19.04 -17.14 0.42
C ARG A 41 18.60 -15.94 1.25
N LEU A 42 19.52 -15.43 2.07
CA LEU A 42 19.38 -14.12 2.71
C LEU A 42 19.35 -13.06 1.61
N LEU A 43 18.32 -12.22 1.62
CA LEU A 43 18.27 -11.04 0.75
C LEU A 43 19.45 -10.14 1.10
N THR A 44 20.20 -9.74 0.09
CA THR A 44 21.17 -8.66 0.24
C THR A 44 20.44 -7.37 0.60
N TRP A 45 21.12 -6.44 1.28
CA TRP A 45 20.53 -5.14 1.62
C TRP A 45 19.94 -4.42 0.40
N GLN A 46 20.62 -4.53 -0.74
CA GLN A 46 20.19 -3.97 -2.01
C GLN A 46 18.88 -4.61 -2.52
N GLU A 47 18.76 -5.94 -2.52
CA GLU A 47 17.54 -6.63 -2.93
C GLU A 47 16.37 -6.30 -2.00
N TRP A 48 16.63 -6.15 -0.70
CA TRP A 48 15.60 -5.73 0.26
C TRP A 48 15.12 -4.30 -0.02
N GLN A 49 16.03 -3.36 -0.30
CA GLN A 49 15.66 -2.00 -0.68
C GLN A 49 14.83 -1.97 -1.97
N VAL A 50 15.21 -2.75 -2.98
CA VAL A 50 14.45 -2.87 -4.24
C VAL A 50 13.04 -3.39 -3.99
N ARG A 51 12.89 -4.46 -3.19
CA ARG A 51 11.56 -5.00 -2.85
C ARG A 51 10.72 -3.98 -2.09
N LYS A 52 11.31 -3.24 -1.15
CA LYS A 52 10.60 -2.21 -0.40
C LYS A 52 10.10 -1.09 -1.31
N LEU A 53 10.93 -0.65 -2.28
CA LEU A 53 10.54 0.34 -3.28
C LEU A 53 9.43 -0.20 -4.19
N GLN A 54 9.54 -1.43 -4.67
CA GLN A 54 8.49 -2.08 -5.48
C GLN A 54 7.17 -2.19 -4.72
N GLN A 55 7.23 -2.55 -3.44
CA GLN A 55 6.03 -2.65 -2.59
C GLN A 55 5.39 -1.28 -2.37
N ALA A 56 6.20 -0.24 -2.09
CA ALA A 56 5.71 1.13 -1.95
C ALA A 56 5.08 1.64 -3.25
N TYR A 57 5.74 1.42 -4.40
CA TYR A 57 5.21 1.77 -5.71
C TYR A 57 3.87 1.08 -5.99
N ARG A 58 3.77 -0.24 -5.76
CA ARG A 58 2.54 -1.00 -6.00
C ARG A 58 1.40 -0.53 -5.10
N ALA A 59 1.68 -0.32 -3.82
CA ALA A 59 0.69 0.17 -2.86
C ALA A 59 0.17 1.55 -3.25
N GLU A 60 1.07 2.46 -3.61
CA GLU A 60 0.68 3.81 -4.03
C GLU A 60 -0.10 3.81 -5.35
N ARG A 61 0.33 3.03 -6.35
CA ARG A 61 -0.39 2.89 -7.63
C ARG A 61 -1.80 2.32 -7.42
N LEU A 62 -1.96 1.31 -6.57
CA LEU A 62 -3.27 0.75 -6.26
C LEU A 62 -4.18 1.77 -5.57
N GLN A 63 -3.63 2.56 -4.65
CA GLN A 63 -4.40 3.62 -3.99
C GLN A 63 -4.86 4.69 -4.98
N LEU A 64 -3.99 5.09 -5.91
CA LEU A 64 -4.34 6.05 -6.96
C LEU A 64 -5.41 5.50 -7.90
N LEU A 65 -5.33 4.24 -8.29
CA LEU A 65 -6.37 3.59 -9.10
C LEU A 65 -7.72 3.54 -8.36
N GLU A 66 -7.71 3.20 -7.07
CA GLU A 66 -8.93 3.21 -6.25
C GLU A 66 -9.55 4.61 -6.16
N ASP A 67 -8.70 5.63 -5.99
CA ASP A 67 -9.14 7.03 -5.91
C ASP A 67 -9.73 7.50 -7.24
N THR A 68 -9.09 7.20 -8.37
CA THR A 68 -9.61 7.53 -9.71
C THR A 68 -10.90 6.79 -10.02
N ASN A 69 -11.03 5.52 -9.63
CA ASN A 69 -12.27 4.76 -9.78
C ASN A 69 -13.41 5.35 -8.95
N ARG A 70 -13.15 5.78 -7.71
CA ARG A 70 -14.14 6.51 -6.91
C ARG A 70 -14.62 7.79 -7.61
N LEU A 71 -13.71 8.54 -8.23
CA LEU A 71 -14.06 9.74 -8.99
C LEU A 71 -14.95 9.38 -10.20
N ALA A 72 -14.66 8.28 -10.89
CA ALA A 72 -15.50 7.77 -11.98
C ALA A 72 -16.89 7.34 -11.49
N GLU A 73 -16.98 6.69 -10.33
CA GLU A 73 -18.27 6.31 -9.72
C GLU A 73 -19.14 7.53 -9.38
N LEU A 74 -18.52 8.65 -8.95
CA LEU A 74 -19.25 9.90 -8.70
C LEU A 74 -19.83 10.49 -10.00
N LEU A 75 -19.14 10.33 -11.13
CA LEU A 75 -19.61 10.75 -12.46
C LEU A 75 -20.69 9.82 -13.03
N ALA A 76 -20.76 8.56 -12.58
CA ALA A 76 -21.76 7.61 -13.04
C ALA A 76 -23.16 7.85 -12.43
N GLY A 77 -23.26 8.67 -11.38
CA GLY A 77 -24.54 9.00 -10.75
C GLY A 77 -25.43 9.88 -11.63
N GLU A 78 -26.75 9.60 -11.65
CA GLU A 78 -27.74 10.37 -12.42
C GLU A 78 -27.82 11.86 -12.03
N ARG A 79 -27.46 12.21 -10.78
CA ARG A 79 -27.35 13.59 -10.31
C ARG A 79 -26.15 13.78 -9.39
N PRO A 80 -25.36 14.84 -9.56
CA PRO A 80 -24.30 15.16 -8.62
C PRO A 80 -24.89 15.55 -7.26
N ASP A 81 -24.40 14.91 -6.20
CA ASP A 81 -24.56 15.38 -4.82
C ASP A 81 -23.28 16.16 -4.45
N PRO A 82 -23.33 17.51 -4.44
CA PRO A 82 -22.14 18.34 -4.24
C PRO A 82 -21.49 18.09 -2.88
N ALA A 83 -22.29 17.80 -1.85
CA ALA A 83 -21.76 17.56 -0.50
C ALA A 83 -20.99 16.24 -0.45
N ARG A 84 -21.54 15.18 -1.06
CA ARG A 84 -20.84 13.88 -1.19
C ARG A 84 -19.55 14.02 -1.99
N VAL A 85 -19.60 14.71 -3.14
CA VAL A 85 -18.42 14.90 -3.99
C VAL A 85 -17.33 15.67 -3.25
N GLN A 86 -17.68 16.72 -2.50
CA GLN A 86 -16.71 17.50 -1.73
C GLN A 86 -16.00 16.67 -0.65
N VAL A 87 -16.74 15.77 0.03
CA VAL A 87 -16.15 14.86 1.04
C VAL A 87 -15.19 13.88 0.39
N GLU A 88 -15.59 13.25 -0.71
CA GLU A 88 -14.76 12.26 -1.42
C GLU A 88 -13.51 12.89 -2.03
N VAL A 89 -13.66 14.03 -2.72
CA VAL A 89 -12.52 14.79 -3.28
C VAL A 89 -11.56 15.25 -2.17
N GLY A 90 -12.10 15.70 -1.03
CA GLY A 90 -11.30 16.04 0.14
C GLY A 90 -10.51 14.85 0.70
N ALA A 91 -11.11 13.64 0.69
CA ALA A 91 -10.45 12.42 1.12
C ALA A 91 -9.34 11.99 0.14
N VAL A 92 -9.60 12.07 -1.17
CA VAL A 92 -8.59 11.81 -2.22
C VAL A 92 -7.40 12.74 -2.06
N ARG A 93 -7.63 14.06 -1.98
CA ARG A 93 -6.55 15.05 -1.81
C ARG A 93 -5.73 14.84 -0.54
N ARG A 94 -6.38 14.44 0.55
CA ARG A 94 -5.67 14.09 1.79
C ARG A 94 -4.78 12.85 1.60
N ARG A 95 -5.20 11.86 0.81
CA ARG A 95 -4.37 10.69 0.50
C ARG A 95 -3.19 11.07 -0.40
N LEU A 96 -3.42 11.88 -1.43
CA LEU A 96 -2.38 12.37 -2.33
C LEU A 96 -1.22 13.07 -1.59
N SER A 97 -1.50 13.81 -0.51
CA SER A 97 -0.45 14.51 0.26
C SER A 97 0.41 13.58 1.13
N THR A 98 -0.03 12.34 1.37
CA THR A 98 0.71 11.35 2.16
C THR A 98 1.62 10.45 1.32
N GLN A 99 1.44 10.48 0.00
CA GLN A 99 2.15 9.67 -0.98
C GLN A 99 3.54 10.26 -1.29
N LYS A 100 4.50 9.38 -1.62
CA LYS A 100 5.93 9.74 -1.63
C LYS A 100 6.73 9.15 -2.78
N VAL A 101 6.14 8.28 -3.61
CA VAL A 101 6.87 7.63 -4.69
C VAL A 101 7.07 8.60 -5.84
N GLU A 102 8.31 9.06 -6.07
CA GLU A 102 8.62 10.09 -7.08
C GLU A 102 8.19 9.72 -8.49
N SER A 103 8.34 8.45 -8.89
CA SER A 103 7.93 7.98 -10.22
C SER A 103 6.43 8.10 -10.49
N LEU A 104 5.60 8.28 -9.46
CA LEU A 104 4.15 8.47 -9.56
C LEU A 104 3.74 9.94 -9.42
N ALA A 105 4.68 10.89 -9.32
CA ALA A 105 4.36 12.30 -9.13
C ALA A 105 3.48 12.88 -10.24
N ALA A 106 3.75 12.52 -11.50
CA ALA A 106 2.93 12.94 -12.64
C ALA A 106 1.50 12.37 -12.54
N ALA A 107 1.37 11.07 -12.24
CA ALA A 107 0.08 10.43 -12.05
C ALA A 107 -0.72 11.05 -10.89
N ARG A 108 -0.07 11.44 -9.79
CA ARG A 108 -0.72 12.16 -8.68
C ARG A 108 -1.27 13.52 -9.11
N ALA A 109 -0.54 14.25 -9.96
CA ALA A 109 -1.00 15.53 -10.48
C ALA A 109 -2.26 15.37 -11.35
N GLU A 110 -2.30 14.33 -12.19
CA GLU A 110 -3.48 14.01 -13.01
C GLU A 110 -4.68 13.60 -12.14
N VAL A 111 -4.46 12.82 -11.08
CA VAL A 111 -5.54 12.46 -10.13
C VAL A 111 -6.06 13.69 -9.37
N ASP A 112 -5.20 14.64 -8.99
CA ASP A 112 -5.66 15.89 -8.37
C ASP A 112 -6.45 16.77 -9.35
N ALA A 113 -6.00 16.84 -10.61
CA ALA A 113 -6.72 17.54 -11.68
C ALA A 113 -8.10 16.91 -11.94
N ALA A 114 -8.17 15.58 -11.99
CA ALA A 114 -9.43 14.85 -12.09
C ALA A 114 -10.36 15.14 -10.90
N ALA A 115 -9.82 15.12 -9.67
CA ALA A 115 -10.58 15.42 -8.47
C ALA A 115 -11.15 16.84 -8.47
N GLN A 116 -10.38 17.82 -8.97
CA GLN A 116 -10.84 19.19 -9.15
C GLN A 116 -11.97 19.27 -10.20
N ALA A 117 -11.80 18.65 -11.35
CA ALA A 117 -12.79 18.70 -12.43
C ALA A 117 -14.13 18.06 -12.02
N VAL A 118 -14.09 16.96 -11.26
CA VAL A 118 -15.30 16.32 -10.71
C VAL A 118 -16.00 17.24 -9.70
N LEU A 119 -15.26 17.96 -8.86
CA LEU A 119 -15.82 18.94 -7.94
C LEU A 119 -16.46 20.13 -8.66
N GLU A 120 -15.81 20.64 -9.70
CA GLU A 120 -16.33 21.73 -10.53
C GLU A 120 -17.61 21.33 -11.26
N TRP A 121 -17.64 20.13 -11.84
CA TRP A 121 -18.86 19.58 -12.43
C TRP A 121 -19.98 19.45 -11.39
N ALA A 122 -19.70 18.87 -10.23
CA ALA A 122 -20.71 18.67 -9.19
C ALA A 122 -21.25 19.98 -8.60
N SER A 123 -20.44 21.03 -8.58
CA SER A 123 -20.87 22.38 -8.17
C SER A 123 -21.58 23.18 -9.27
N GLY A 124 -21.71 22.62 -10.48
CA GLY A 124 -22.34 23.27 -11.63
C GLY A 124 -21.49 24.36 -12.28
N ILE A 125 -20.20 24.44 -11.94
CA ILE A 125 -19.25 25.39 -12.53
C ILE A 125 -18.63 24.78 -13.79
N GLY A 126 -18.32 23.48 -13.77
CA GLY A 126 -17.64 22.75 -14.83
C GLY A 126 -18.56 21.88 -15.68
N GLU A 127 -18.06 21.44 -16.83
CA GLU A 127 -18.77 20.54 -17.74
C GLU A 127 -18.54 19.06 -17.38
N TYR A 128 -19.57 18.23 -17.58
CA TYR A 128 -19.47 16.78 -17.37
C TYR A 128 -18.36 16.15 -18.22
N ASN A 129 -18.30 16.52 -19.50
CA ASN A 129 -17.31 15.96 -20.43
C ASN A 129 -15.87 16.33 -20.04
N ALA A 130 -15.67 17.52 -19.46
CA ALA A 130 -14.36 17.92 -18.95
C ALA A 130 -13.95 17.07 -17.74
N ALA A 131 -14.88 16.78 -16.82
CA ALA A 131 -14.63 15.90 -15.68
C ALA A 131 -14.34 14.46 -16.13
N VAL A 132 -15.08 13.93 -17.11
CA VAL A 132 -14.82 12.61 -17.70
C VAL A 132 -13.44 12.55 -18.36
N ALA A 133 -13.07 13.56 -19.16
CA ALA A 133 -11.77 13.61 -19.81
C ALA A 133 -10.62 13.66 -18.80
N ALA A 134 -10.76 14.42 -17.72
CA ALA A 134 -9.76 14.51 -16.67
C ALA A 134 -9.59 13.17 -15.92
N VAL A 135 -10.69 12.47 -15.62
CA VAL A 135 -10.63 11.12 -15.02
C VAL A 135 -9.98 10.10 -15.96
N GLN A 136 -10.25 10.19 -17.28
CA GLN A 136 -9.58 9.34 -18.27
C GLN A 136 -8.08 9.62 -18.36
N ALA A 137 -7.67 10.88 -18.38
CA ALA A 137 -6.25 11.25 -18.37
C ALA A 137 -5.51 10.71 -17.14
N ALA A 138 -6.17 10.74 -15.97
CA ALA A 138 -5.65 10.15 -14.74
C ALA A 138 -5.49 8.62 -14.82
N LEU A 139 -6.45 7.91 -15.44
CA LEU A 139 -6.32 6.47 -15.69
C LEU A 139 -5.18 6.15 -16.67
N GLU A 140 -5.07 6.90 -17.77
CA GLU A 140 -3.99 6.74 -18.74
C GLU A 140 -2.62 6.98 -18.12
N ALA A 141 -2.47 7.98 -17.26
CA ALA A 141 -1.23 8.23 -16.52
C ALA A 141 -0.84 7.08 -15.57
N LEU A 142 -1.83 6.35 -15.04
CA LEU A 142 -1.62 5.19 -14.17
C LEU A 142 -1.31 3.91 -14.95
N ASP A 143 -1.77 3.80 -16.21
CA ASP A 143 -1.50 2.66 -17.10
C ASP A 143 -0.22 2.83 -17.94
N GLY A 144 0.12 4.05 -18.34
CA GLY A 144 1.33 4.36 -19.12
C GLY A 144 2.63 4.50 -18.31
N GLY A 145 2.56 4.51 -16.98
CA GLY A 145 3.71 4.70 -16.08
C GLY A 145 4.54 3.44 -15.80
N GLY A 146 4.81 2.63 -16.84
CA GLY A 146 5.63 1.41 -16.81
C GLY A 146 7.10 1.64 -17.17
#